data_AF-A0AAV9HB58-F1
#
_entry.id   AF-A0AAV9HB58-F1
#
_cell.length_a   1.000
_cell.length_b   1.000
_cell.length_c   1.000
_cell.angle_alpha   90.00
_cell.angle_beta   90.00
_cell.angle_gamma   90.00
#
_symmetry.space_group_name_H-M   'P 1'
#
loop_
_entity.id
_entity.type
_entity.pdbx_description
1 polymer ?
#
loop_
_entity_poly.entity_id
_entity_poly.type
_entity_poly.pdbx_seq_one_letter_code
_entity_poly.pdbx_strand_id
1 'polypeptide(L)'
;MAPMFFSSFAVLWAAIPILLSATPGAVFAQAQLTAGCTTNSFTFPSWLIEDFQAASSTNSTAVSFQARNRATNSSAELRCRLSRGNSTSQSCTVQGSQLPVSASLQLEKEYARLQINETWTCNDLTPQKPITFSAAGDGALSINCTQDQSLGIETCKPTTRAPLLIKSSLLSPVQITPAYVSGPLGHDNQGCSANSTKPSWEVGASQLNLQVVNGTVQGGTGFVQLKNNVLGYTATCSGIFATGSGFYPLTCAAQSTYRPREKWHIQTVPEFDPKSLVLNLNETWYCDDANPAAPVALTAHGRATLPIICESFSPTTTFCTGDPYTFSGRLVSTVPLPAYTLRDPLPTADSCTISSVVSPAWHFSDLVTTTSGAGTGSVKFGIELATSNTSFTGFPSVVARGNVPISVLMSAEPAWFPCAFESVGELSLTPTNCAFRYDSVTKVLAVSADWKCADLDAAHPVLFTGEVRSDVPELTCTTSGSSTTCSTPPGRSWLANGTSSLYNV
;
A
#
# COMPACT_ATOMS: atom_id res chain seq x y z
N MET A 1 3.02 88.25 -9.18
CA MET A 1 3.64 87.13 -9.93
C MET A 1 3.76 85.95 -8.99
N ALA A 2 2.95 84.91 -9.20
CA ALA A 2 3.27 83.54 -8.77
C ALA A 2 4.39 82.99 -9.69
N PRO A 3 5.15 81.91 -9.36
CA PRO A 3 4.60 80.56 -9.11
C PRO A 3 5.34 79.78 -7.96
N MET A 4 4.70 78.91 -7.16
CA MET A 4 4.35 77.46 -7.31
C MET A 4 5.27 76.47 -6.57
N PHE A 5 4.60 75.60 -5.78
CA PHE A 5 4.82 74.17 -5.43
C PHE A 5 6.17 73.73 -4.78
N PHE A 6 6.23 72.94 -3.69
CA PHE A 6 5.72 71.57 -3.58
C PHE A 6 5.54 71.08 -2.11
N SER A 7 4.72 70.03 -2.00
CA SER A 7 4.23 69.34 -0.80
C SER A 7 5.22 68.33 -0.22
N SER A 8 5.11 68.03 1.08
CA SER A 8 5.44 66.71 1.64
C SER A 8 4.59 66.43 2.89
N PHE A 9 3.49 65.71 2.70
CA PHE A 9 2.78 65.00 3.76
C PHE A 9 3.47 63.65 3.97
N ALA A 10 4.07 63.45 5.15
CA ALA A 10 4.59 62.15 5.57
C ALA A 10 3.43 61.29 6.09
N VAL A 11 3.12 60.21 5.39
CA VAL A 11 2.20 59.16 5.82
C VAL A 11 2.97 58.24 6.78
N LEU A 12 2.63 58.29 8.06
CA LEU A 12 3.13 57.36 9.07
C LEU A 12 2.47 55.99 8.87
N TRP A 13 3.22 55.02 8.35
CA TRP A 13 2.88 53.61 8.47
C TRP A 13 3.21 53.15 9.88
N ALA A 14 2.18 52.86 10.68
CA ALA A 14 2.35 52.23 11.98
C ALA A 14 2.77 50.77 11.77
N ALA A 15 4.00 50.45 12.19
CA ALA A 15 4.50 49.09 12.27
C ALA A 15 3.69 48.31 13.32
N ILE A 16 2.98 47.27 12.89
CA ILE A 16 2.36 46.28 13.77
C ILE A 16 3.49 45.40 14.34
N PRO A 17 3.72 45.35 15.66
CA PRO A 17 4.65 44.39 16.23
C PRO A 17 4.05 42.99 16.12
N ILE A 18 4.62 42.18 15.23
CA ILE A 18 4.33 40.75 15.15
C ILE A 18 4.90 40.10 16.42
N LEU A 19 4.02 39.86 17.40
CA LEU A 19 4.30 38.98 18.54
C LEU A 19 4.40 37.54 18.01
N LEU A 20 5.62 37.13 17.66
CA LEU A 20 5.98 35.74 17.42
C LEU A 20 5.96 34.99 18.75
N SER A 21 4.79 34.52 19.18
CA SER A 21 4.71 33.44 20.14
C SER A 21 5.22 32.16 19.46
N ALA A 22 6.36 31.65 19.92
CA ALA A 22 6.84 30.32 19.54
C ALA A 22 5.81 29.29 20.05
N THR A 23 4.89 28.88 19.18
CA THR A 23 4.08 27.69 19.40
C THR A 23 5.01 26.48 19.33
N PRO A 24 4.86 25.48 20.22
CA PRO A 24 5.55 24.21 20.05
C PRO A 24 5.11 23.65 18.70
N GLY A 25 6.03 23.66 17.74
CA GLY A 25 5.81 23.10 16.42
C GLY A 25 5.38 21.66 16.60
N ALA A 26 4.17 21.34 16.14
CA ALA A 26 3.78 19.96 15.94
C ALA A 26 4.80 19.37 14.97
N VAL A 27 5.75 18.60 15.49
CA VAL A 27 6.63 17.77 14.69
C VAL A 27 5.74 16.68 14.12
N PHE A 28 5.06 16.98 13.02
CA PHE A 28 4.37 15.96 12.25
C PHE A 28 5.44 14.99 11.79
N ALA A 29 5.34 13.73 12.26
CA ALA A 29 6.17 12.65 11.79
C ALA A 29 6.13 12.69 10.26
N GLN A 30 7.29 12.94 9.64
CA GLN A 30 7.42 13.01 8.20
C GLN A 30 6.81 11.72 7.64
N ALA A 31 5.94 11.83 6.64
CA ALA A 31 5.41 10.68 5.94
C ALA A 31 6.60 9.82 5.52
N GLN A 32 6.77 8.66 6.17
CA GLN A 32 7.89 7.79 5.86
C GLN A 32 7.53 7.11 4.53
N LEU A 33 7.91 7.80 3.46
CA LEU A 33 7.76 7.44 2.06
C LEU A 33 8.78 6.33 1.75
N THR A 34 8.51 5.11 2.19
CA THR A 34 9.48 4.02 2.11
C THR A 34 9.60 3.38 0.73
N ALA A 35 8.79 3.76 -0.26
CA ALA A 35 8.72 3.08 -1.56
C ALA A 35 9.11 3.93 -2.78
N GLY A 36 9.52 5.19 -2.60
CA GLY A 36 9.93 6.08 -3.70
C GLY A 36 8.78 6.81 -4.41
N CYS A 37 9.14 7.85 -5.18
CA CYS A 37 8.22 8.72 -5.92
C CYS A 37 7.29 7.93 -6.85
N THR A 38 7.83 7.00 -7.65
CA THR A 38 7.04 6.23 -8.62
C THR A 38 5.99 5.38 -7.92
N THR A 39 6.39 4.60 -6.91
CA THR A 39 5.45 3.75 -6.17
C THR A 39 4.36 4.57 -5.49
N ASN A 40 4.75 5.63 -4.77
CA ASN A 40 3.77 6.46 -4.05
C ASN A 40 2.77 7.14 -5.01
N SER A 41 3.21 7.49 -6.22
CA SER A 41 2.35 8.09 -7.25
C SER A 41 1.25 7.13 -7.72
N PHE A 42 1.55 5.83 -7.80
CA PHE A 42 0.57 4.80 -8.12
C PHE A 42 -0.31 4.41 -6.93
N THR A 43 0.27 4.38 -5.72
CA THR A 43 -0.43 3.88 -4.53
C THR A 43 -1.37 4.92 -3.91
N PHE A 44 -0.94 6.17 -3.76
CA PHE A 44 -1.75 7.21 -3.12
C PHE A 44 -1.45 8.61 -3.70
N PRO A 45 -1.74 8.87 -5.00
CA PRO A 45 -1.68 10.22 -5.53
C PRO A 45 -2.69 11.05 -4.73
N SER A 46 -2.20 11.95 -3.89
CA SER A 46 -3.04 12.68 -2.93
C SER A 46 -2.29 13.87 -2.37
N TRP A 47 -3.06 14.83 -1.84
CA TRP A 47 -2.53 16.05 -1.24
C TRP A 47 -2.97 16.20 0.20
N LEU A 48 -2.10 16.79 1.01
CA LEU A 48 -2.45 17.32 2.32
C LEU A 48 -2.58 18.84 2.21
N ILE A 49 -3.75 19.35 2.59
CA ILE A 49 -4.03 20.78 2.64
C ILE A 49 -3.80 21.27 4.06
N GLU A 50 -2.78 22.11 4.21
CA GLU A 50 -2.27 22.65 5.46
C GLU A 50 -2.44 24.17 5.50
N ASP A 51 -2.44 24.75 6.71
CA ASP A 51 -2.42 26.20 6.94
C ASP A 51 -3.49 27.02 6.20
N PHE A 52 -4.68 26.45 6.02
CA PHE A 52 -5.79 27.14 5.37
C PHE A 52 -6.20 28.39 6.15
N GLN A 53 -6.21 29.52 5.44
CA GLN A 53 -6.63 30.83 5.96
C GLN A 53 -7.46 31.55 4.90
N ALA A 54 -8.62 32.05 5.30
CA ALA A 54 -9.44 32.91 4.44
C ALA A 54 -9.79 34.21 5.17
N ALA A 55 -9.61 35.34 4.49
CA ALA A 55 -9.97 36.67 4.95
C ALA A 55 -10.85 37.36 3.92
N SER A 56 -12.11 37.59 4.29
CA SER A 56 -13.14 38.22 3.48
C SER A 56 -13.26 39.69 3.84
N SER A 57 -13.07 40.55 2.84
CA SER A 57 -13.39 41.98 2.86
C SER A 57 -14.75 42.23 2.19
N THR A 58 -15.18 43.48 2.12
CA THR A 58 -16.47 43.88 1.53
C THR A 58 -16.70 43.33 0.12
N ASN A 59 -15.65 43.29 -0.72
CA ASN A 59 -15.75 42.95 -2.13
C ASN A 59 -14.97 41.69 -2.56
N SER A 60 -13.99 41.26 -1.76
CA SER A 60 -13.12 40.15 -2.12
C SER A 60 -12.74 39.30 -0.91
N THR A 61 -12.55 38.01 -1.12
CA THR A 61 -11.98 37.09 -0.14
C THR A 61 -10.63 36.62 -0.63
N ALA A 62 -9.59 36.85 0.17
CA ALA A 62 -8.27 36.29 -0.04
C ALA A 62 -8.17 34.97 0.71
N VAL A 63 -7.76 33.91 0.02
CA VAL A 63 -7.54 32.59 0.62
C VAL A 63 -6.10 32.15 0.35
N SER A 64 -5.47 31.54 1.35
CA SER A 64 -4.15 30.91 1.23
C SER A 64 -4.13 29.56 1.93
N PHE A 65 -3.41 28.60 1.36
CA PHE A 65 -3.16 27.29 1.95
C PHE A 65 -1.89 26.67 1.36
N GLN A 66 -1.31 25.69 2.06
CA GLN A 66 -0.26 24.84 1.52
C GLN A 66 -0.85 23.53 1.01
N ALA A 67 -0.49 23.12 -0.19
CA ALA A 67 -0.79 21.79 -0.71
C ALA A 67 0.50 20.97 -0.78
N ARG A 68 0.59 19.90 0.01
CA ARG A 68 1.71 18.96 0.00
C ARG A 68 1.35 17.70 -0.77
N ASN A 69 2.01 17.47 -1.90
CA ASN A 69 1.90 16.24 -2.67
C ASN A 69 2.55 15.08 -1.91
N ARG A 70 1.75 14.06 -1.58
CA ARG A 70 2.21 12.91 -0.78
C ARG A 70 3.10 11.95 -1.57
N ALA A 71 3.14 12.00 -2.89
CA ALA A 71 4.01 11.15 -3.69
C ALA A 71 5.47 11.65 -3.75
N THR A 72 5.64 12.95 -3.92
CA THR A 72 6.95 13.63 -4.07
C THR A 72 7.45 14.30 -2.80
N ASN A 73 6.57 14.48 -1.79
CA ASN A 73 6.80 15.34 -0.63
C ASN A 73 7.07 16.82 -0.98
N SER A 74 6.68 17.27 -2.18
CA SER A 74 6.76 18.69 -2.56
C SER A 74 5.55 19.45 -2.03
N SER A 75 5.78 20.67 -1.55
CA SER A 75 4.72 21.59 -1.11
C SER A 75 4.63 22.80 -2.01
N ALA A 76 3.41 23.26 -2.28
CA ALA A 76 3.11 24.50 -2.99
C ALA A 76 2.23 25.41 -2.11
N GLU A 77 2.61 26.67 -1.96
CA GLU A 77 1.74 27.69 -1.36
C GLU A 77 0.80 28.23 -2.44
N LEU A 78 -0.50 28.09 -2.23
CA LEU A 78 -1.55 28.50 -3.16
C LEU A 78 -2.31 29.69 -2.59
N ARG A 79 -2.61 30.67 -3.45
CA ARG A 79 -3.42 31.85 -3.11
C ARG A 79 -4.57 32.03 -4.09
N CYS A 80 -5.78 32.20 -3.58
CA CYS A 80 -6.98 32.41 -4.37
C CYS A 80 -7.59 33.76 -4.02
N ARG A 81 -8.15 34.46 -5.01
CA ARG A 81 -8.93 35.68 -4.79
C ARG A 81 -10.35 35.43 -5.26
N LEU A 82 -11.28 35.38 -4.32
CA LEU A 82 -12.69 35.11 -4.56
C LEU A 82 -13.50 36.41 -4.60
N SER A 83 -14.29 36.60 -5.65
CA SER A 83 -15.31 37.65 -5.69
C SER A 83 -16.49 37.30 -4.79
N ARG A 84 -16.91 38.22 -3.91
CA ARG A 84 -18.01 37.98 -2.97
C ARG A 84 -19.32 37.70 -3.71
N GLY A 85 -20.09 36.72 -3.23
CA GLY A 85 -21.40 36.36 -3.79
C GLY A 85 -21.34 35.45 -5.02
N ASN A 86 -20.14 35.08 -5.49
CA ASN A 86 -19.99 34.11 -6.56
C ASN A 86 -19.84 32.69 -5.96
N SER A 87 -20.79 31.81 -6.26
CA SER A 87 -20.72 30.40 -5.88
C SER A 87 -19.88 29.55 -6.84
N THR A 88 -19.34 30.11 -7.93
CA THR A 88 -18.51 29.34 -8.86
C THR A 88 -17.09 29.15 -8.33
N SER A 89 -16.51 27.98 -8.58
CA SER A 89 -15.09 27.70 -8.32
C SER A 89 -14.20 28.73 -9.02
N GLN A 90 -13.16 29.22 -8.33
CA GLN A 90 -12.20 30.17 -8.87
C GLN A 90 -10.79 29.60 -8.80
N SER A 91 -9.97 29.93 -9.80
CA SER A 91 -8.59 29.46 -9.85
C SER A 91 -7.71 30.11 -8.78
N CYS A 92 -6.76 29.33 -8.29
CA CYS A 92 -5.72 29.75 -7.37
C CYS A 92 -4.40 29.93 -8.13
N THR A 93 -3.56 30.83 -7.65
CA THR A 93 -2.21 31.05 -8.16
C THR A 93 -1.18 30.46 -7.21
N VAL A 94 -0.17 29.80 -7.76
CA VAL A 94 0.97 29.28 -7.01
C VAL A 94 1.92 30.43 -6.67
N GLN A 95 2.36 30.52 -5.43
CA GLN A 95 3.43 31.43 -5.02
C GLN A 95 4.80 30.75 -5.23
N GLY A 96 5.74 31.45 -5.88
CA GLY A 96 7.11 30.98 -6.05
C GLY A 96 7.38 30.28 -7.39
N SER A 97 8.24 29.25 -7.37
CA SER A 97 8.65 28.49 -8.57
C SER A 97 7.46 27.85 -9.27
N GLN A 98 7.50 27.80 -10.59
CA GLN A 98 6.48 27.19 -11.45
C GLN A 98 6.39 25.67 -11.23
N LEU A 99 5.76 25.25 -10.14
CA LEU A 99 5.26 23.89 -10.02
C LEU A 99 4.02 23.77 -10.92
N PRO A 100 3.89 22.69 -11.72
CA PRO A 100 2.74 22.49 -12.59
C PRO A 100 1.54 21.96 -11.77
N VAL A 101 1.13 22.74 -10.77
CA VAL A 101 -0.05 22.55 -9.95
C VAL A 101 -1.09 23.62 -10.31
N SER A 102 -2.29 23.16 -10.59
CA SER A 102 -3.49 23.97 -10.78
C SER A 102 -4.46 23.64 -9.67
N ALA A 103 -4.98 24.66 -8.99
CA ALA A 103 -6.00 24.47 -7.97
C ALA A 103 -7.15 25.43 -8.21
N SER A 104 -8.34 25.00 -7.82
CA SER A 104 -9.52 25.87 -7.76
C SER A 104 -10.24 25.70 -6.43
N LEU A 105 -10.87 26.78 -6.00
CA LEU A 105 -11.50 26.88 -4.69
C LEU A 105 -12.91 27.44 -4.84
N GLN A 106 -13.85 26.81 -4.15
CA GLN A 106 -15.19 27.30 -3.92
C GLN A 106 -15.40 27.44 -2.42
N LEU A 107 -15.68 28.68 -1.96
CA LEU A 107 -15.91 28.96 -0.55
C LEU A 107 -17.40 29.08 -0.27
N GLU A 108 -17.90 28.29 0.67
CA GLU A 108 -19.27 28.34 1.16
C GLU A 108 -19.29 28.68 2.65
N LYS A 109 -20.48 28.82 3.24
CA LYS A 109 -20.64 29.29 4.63
C LYS A 109 -19.96 28.38 5.65
N GLU A 110 -20.02 27.06 5.44
CA GLU A 110 -19.58 26.06 6.43
C GLU A 110 -18.42 25.19 5.91
N TYR A 111 -18.08 25.30 4.63
CA TYR A 111 -16.98 24.52 4.05
C TYR A 111 -16.31 25.24 2.89
N ALA A 112 -15.07 24.84 2.61
CA ALA A 112 -14.30 25.21 1.44
C ALA A 112 -14.08 23.96 0.58
N ARG A 113 -14.60 23.94 -0.66
CA ARG A 113 -14.33 22.87 -1.64
C ARG A 113 -13.09 23.21 -2.45
N LEU A 114 -12.14 22.30 -2.48
CA LEU A 114 -10.87 22.42 -3.16
C LEU A 114 -10.82 21.38 -4.28
N GLN A 115 -10.37 21.78 -5.45
CA GLN A 115 -10.00 20.88 -6.54
C GLN A 115 -8.54 21.11 -6.88
N ILE A 116 -7.76 20.05 -6.97
CA ILE A 116 -6.34 20.10 -7.31
C ILE A 116 -6.08 19.20 -8.51
N ASN A 117 -5.30 19.71 -9.45
CA ASN A 117 -4.68 18.97 -10.53
C ASN A 117 -3.18 19.28 -10.52
N GLU A 118 -2.34 18.26 -10.42
CA GLU A 118 -0.89 18.44 -10.44
C GLU A 118 -0.25 17.45 -11.40
N THR A 119 0.84 17.89 -12.02
CA THR A 119 1.76 17.03 -12.78
C THR A 119 3.09 16.94 -12.04
N TRP A 120 3.74 15.79 -12.02
CA TRP A 120 5.09 15.66 -11.46
C TRP A 120 5.86 14.56 -12.16
N THR A 121 7.19 14.57 -12.03
CA THR A 121 8.05 13.60 -12.71
C THR A 121 8.87 12.83 -11.68
N CYS A 122 8.83 11.50 -11.76
CA CYS A 122 9.63 10.61 -10.93
C CYS A 122 10.73 9.95 -11.78
N ASN A 123 11.93 9.84 -11.22
CA ASN A 123 13.11 9.25 -11.87
C ASN A 123 13.80 8.18 -10.99
N ASP A 124 13.11 7.70 -9.96
CA ASP A 124 13.63 6.77 -8.96
C ASP A 124 13.73 5.32 -9.48
N LEU A 125 12.75 4.84 -10.25
CA LEU A 125 12.81 3.49 -10.85
C LEU A 125 13.41 3.48 -12.26
N THR A 126 13.23 4.56 -13.04
CA THR A 126 13.75 4.69 -14.41
C THR A 126 14.50 6.00 -14.61
N PRO A 127 15.73 6.14 -14.05
CA PRO A 127 16.49 7.39 -14.13
C PRO A 127 16.71 7.91 -15.56
N GLN A 128 16.85 7.00 -16.54
CA GLN A 128 17.07 7.32 -17.95
C GLN A 128 15.78 7.67 -18.71
N LYS A 129 14.62 7.30 -18.16
CA LYS A 129 13.30 7.58 -18.74
C LYS A 129 12.33 7.91 -17.61
N PRO A 130 12.42 9.12 -17.02
CA PRO A 130 11.53 9.53 -15.94
C PRO A 130 10.06 9.44 -16.37
N ILE A 131 9.20 9.08 -15.42
CA ILE A 131 7.77 8.93 -15.65
C ILE A 131 7.08 10.21 -15.17
N THR A 132 6.30 10.82 -16.06
CA THR A 132 5.48 11.98 -15.71
C THR A 132 4.08 11.53 -15.32
N PHE A 133 3.71 11.83 -14.09
CA PHE A 133 2.41 11.57 -13.50
C PHE A 133 1.54 12.81 -13.61
N SER A 134 0.23 12.61 -13.77
CA SER A 134 -0.77 13.66 -13.59
C SER A 134 -1.91 13.07 -12.78
N ALA A 135 -2.41 13.82 -11.80
CA ALA A 135 -3.53 13.40 -10.99
C ALA A 135 -4.48 14.57 -10.74
N ALA A 136 -5.75 14.24 -10.50
CA ALA A 136 -6.75 15.20 -10.10
C ALA A 136 -7.61 14.66 -8.96
N GLY A 137 -7.94 15.54 -8.02
CA GLY A 137 -8.78 15.19 -6.87
C GLY A 137 -9.52 16.39 -6.32
N ASP A 138 -10.60 16.11 -5.60
CA ASP A 138 -11.41 17.10 -4.92
C ASP A 138 -11.63 16.74 -3.46
N GLY A 139 -11.83 17.76 -2.63
CA GLY A 139 -12.09 17.58 -1.21
C GLY A 139 -12.75 18.80 -0.60
N ALA A 140 -13.33 18.62 0.59
CA ALA A 140 -14.00 19.69 1.31
C ALA A 140 -13.43 19.83 2.72
N LEU A 141 -13.16 21.08 3.11
CA LEU A 141 -12.68 21.44 4.44
C LEU A 141 -13.79 22.15 5.21
N SER A 142 -14.19 21.63 6.36
CA SER A 142 -15.15 22.33 7.24
C SER A 142 -14.50 23.55 7.90
N ILE A 143 -15.12 24.71 7.75
CA ILE A 143 -14.61 26.00 8.23
C ILE A 143 -15.60 26.68 9.17
N ASN A 144 -15.08 27.56 10.02
CA ASN A 144 -15.86 28.46 10.87
C ASN A 144 -15.38 29.89 10.62
N CYS A 145 -16.34 30.78 10.28
CA CYS A 145 -16.08 32.17 9.96
C CYS A 145 -16.47 33.07 11.14
N THR A 146 -15.58 33.99 11.49
CA THR A 146 -15.77 34.96 12.56
C THR A 146 -15.62 36.37 12.01
N GLN A 147 -16.60 37.23 12.31
CA GLN A 147 -16.60 38.61 11.84
C GLN A 147 -15.93 39.52 12.85
N ASP A 148 -14.84 40.18 12.44
CA ASP A 148 -14.30 41.32 13.17
C ASP A 148 -15.08 42.58 12.78
N GLN A 149 -16.00 42.99 13.65
CA GLN A 149 -16.85 44.17 13.44
C GLN A 149 -16.03 45.46 13.34
N SER A 150 -14.85 45.53 13.97
CA SER A 150 -14.03 46.74 13.98
C SER A 150 -13.32 46.98 12.65
N LEU A 151 -12.98 45.92 11.94
CA LEU A 151 -12.29 45.97 10.64
C LEU A 151 -13.22 45.71 9.46
N GLY A 152 -14.44 45.22 9.70
CA GLY A 152 -15.35 44.77 8.65
C GLY A 152 -14.79 43.57 7.87
N ILE A 153 -13.90 42.80 8.49
CA ILE A 153 -13.24 41.63 7.91
C ILE A 153 -13.84 40.38 8.55
N GLU A 154 -14.26 39.43 7.73
CA GLU A 154 -14.64 38.10 8.18
C GLU A 154 -13.46 37.15 7.95
N THR A 155 -13.05 36.42 8.98
CA THR A 155 -11.96 35.45 8.90
C THR A 155 -12.49 34.06 9.07
N CYS A 156 -12.21 33.18 8.11
CA CYS A 156 -12.60 31.77 8.18
C CYS A 156 -11.37 30.90 8.45
N LYS A 157 -11.51 30.00 9.41
CA LYS A 157 -10.48 29.02 9.78
C LYS A 157 -11.06 27.61 9.77
N PRO A 158 -10.23 26.58 9.55
CA PRO A 158 -10.64 25.20 9.68
C PRO A 158 -11.22 24.91 11.07
N THR A 159 -12.27 24.10 11.13
CA THR A 159 -12.87 23.62 12.40
C THR A 159 -11.95 22.67 13.15
N THR A 160 -11.06 21.99 12.42
CA THR A 160 -10.05 21.09 12.99
C THR A 160 -8.65 21.57 12.60
N ARG A 161 -7.63 21.27 13.42
CA ARG A 161 -6.23 21.54 13.07
C ARG A 161 -5.61 20.47 12.17
N ALA A 162 -6.38 19.42 11.85
CA ALA A 162 -5.94 18.34 11.00
C ALA A 162 -5.81 18.85 9.56
N PRO A 163 -4.73 18.50 8.83
CA PRO A 163 -4.67 18.76 7.40
C PRO A 163 -5.82 18.04 6.70
N LEU A 164 -6.39 18.62 5.65
CA LEU A 164 -7.36 17.91 4.81
C LEU A 164 -6.63 16.97 3.84
N LEU A 165 -7.00 15.69 3.82
CA LEU A 165 -6.60 14.77 2.76
C LEU A 165 -7.50 14.93 1.53
N ILE A 166 -6.93 15.36 0.41
CA ILE A 166 -7.56 15.25 -0.90
C ILE A 166 -7.09 13.95 -1.55
N LYS A 167 -7.99 12.97 -1.62
CA LYS A 167 -7.78 11.74 -2.40
C LYS A 167 -7.89 12.08 -3.88
N SER A 168 -7.10 11.44 -4.72
CA SER A 168 -7.09 11.74 -6.14
C SER A 168 -7.12 10.49 -6.99
N SER A 169 -7.51 10.67 -8.24
CA SER A 169 -7.33 9.69 -9.30
C SER A 169 -6.11 10.08 -10.11
N LEU A 170 -5.24 9.11 -10.34
CA LEU A 170 -4.20 9.23 -11.34
C LEU A 170 -4.86 9.30 -12.73
N LEU A 171 -4.41 10.22 -13.55
CA LEU A 171 -4.83 10.43 -14.94
C LEU A 171 -3.79 9.94 -15.94
N SER A 172 -2.51 9.97 -15.55
CA SER A 172 -1.36 9.57 -16.38
C SER A 172 -0.25 9.02 -15.48
N PRO A 173 0.54 8.00 -15.91
CA PRO A 173 0.50 7.35 -17.24
C PRO A 173 -0.70 6.42 -17.43
N VAL A 174 -1.34 6.00 -16.35
CA VAL A 174 -2.52 5.13 -16.34
C VAL A 174 -3.60 5.82 -15.53
N GLN A 175 -4.85 5.72 -15.98
CA GLN A 175 -5.97 6.18 -15.18
C GLN A 175 -6.27 5.17 -14.07
N ILE A 176 -6.08 5.57 -12.80
CA ILE A 176 -6.27 4.69 -11.64
C ILE A 176 -6.87 5.51 -10.51
N THR A 177 -7.89 4.96 -9.84
CA THR A 177 -8.40 5.51 -8.59
C THR A 177 -8.09 4.52 -7.47
N PRO A 178 -7.01 4.72 -6.71
CA PRO A 178 -6.61 3.70 -5.73
C PRO A 178 -7.69 3.42 -4.70
N ALA A 179 -7.93 2.13 -4.46
CA ALA A 179 -8.88 1.70 -3.45
C ALA A 179 -8.24 1.85 -2.05
N TYR A 180 -8.71 2.85 -1.30
CA TYR A 180 -8.30 3.03 0.09
C TYR A 180 -8.76 1.83 0.93
N VAL A 181 -7.88 1.36 1.82
CA VAL A 181 -8.21 0.24 2.70
C VAL A 181 -8.98 0.73 3.92
N SER A 182 -9.75 -0.18 4.53
CA SER A 182 -10.50 0.12 5.76
C SER A 182 -9.61 0.36 6.97
N GLY A 183 -8.36 -0.08 6.94
CA GLY A 183 -7.41 -0.03 8.07
C GLY A 183 -7.48 -1.25 8.98
N PRO A 184 -6.59 -1.35 9.98
CA PRO A 184 -6.59 -2.45 10.93
C PRO A 184 -7.87 -2.47 11.77
N LEU A 185 -8.30 -3.65 12.19
CA LEU A 185 -9.54 -3.81 12.95
C LEU A 185 -9.58 -2.90 14.21
N GLY A 186 -10.66 -2.13 14.33
CA GLY A 186 -10.95 -1.32 15.52
C GLY A 186 -10.16 -0.01 15.65
N HIS A 187 -9.39 0.35 14.62
CA HIS A 187 -8.54 1.54 14.66
C HIS A 187 -9.32 2.86 14.79
N ASP A 188 -10.54 2.89 14.25
CA ASP A 188 -11.46 4.03 14.25
C ASP A 188 -12.60 3.88 15.26
N ASN A 189 -12.58 2.82 16.09
CA ASN A 189 -13.56 2.66 17.16
C ASN A 189 -13.49 3.84 18.12
N GLN A 190 -14.64 4.43 18.44
CA GLN A 190 -14.70 5.53 19.39
C GLN A 190 -14.04 5.15 20.73
N GLY A 191 -13.04 5.93 21.14
CA GLY A 191 -12.31 5.70 22.37
C GLY A 191 -11.14 4.73 22.23
N CYS A 192 -10.77 4.30 21.01
CA CYS A 192 -9.57 3.48 20.76
C CYS A 192 -8.35 4.10 21.46
N SER A 193 -8.05 5.38 21.17
CA SER A 193 -6.91 6.07 21.77
C SER A 193 -7.05 6.26 23.28
N ALA A 194 -8.25 6.64 23.76
CA ALA A 194 -8.49 6.93 25.18
C ALA A 194 -8.43 5.66 26.05
N ASN A 195 -9.09 4.58 25.62
CA ASN A 195 -9.16 3.31 26.34
C ASN A 195 -7.83 2.55 26.30
N SER A 196 -6.99 2.79 25.29
CA SER A 196 -5.64 2.23 25.19
C SER A 196 -4.68 2.68 26.30
N THR A 197 -5.03 3.72 27.07
CA THR A 197 -4.23 4.14 28.24
C THR A 197 -4.26 3.11 29.38
N LYS A 198 -5.31 2.29 29.45
CA LYS A 198 -5.49 1.18 30.41
C LYS A 198 -5.97 -0.07 29.66
N PRO A 199 -5.09 -0.67 28.84
CA PRO A 199 -5.49 -1.78 27.99
C PRO A 199 -5.85 -3.00 28.85
N SER A 200 -6.75 -3.82 28.33
CA SER A 200 -7.10 -5.10 28.96
C SER A 200 -7.34 -6.15 27.89
N TRP A 201 -7.07 -7.39 28.26
CA TRP A 201 -7.28 -8.54 27.41
C TRP A 201 -8.12 -9.57 28.13
N GLU A 202 -8.98 -10.22 27.36
CA GLU A 202 -9.76 -11.38 27.75
C GLU A 202 -9.08 -12.62 27.18
N VAL A 203 -8.72 -13.56 28.05
CA VAL A 203 -8.36 -14.93 27.68
C VAL A 203 -9.67 -15.67 27.48
N GLY A 204 -10.10 -15.90 26.24
CA GLY A 204 -11.38 -16.55 25.97
C GLY A 204 -11.34 -18.07 26.20
N ALA A 205 -10.19 -18.67 25.93
CA ALA A 205 -9.93 -20.09 26.17
C ALA A 205 -8.43 -20.33 26.33
N SER A 206 -8.08 -21.30 27.17
CA SER A 206 -6.71 -21.82 27.27
C SER A 206 -6.74 -23.34 27.40
N GLN A 207 -5.88 -24.01 26.64
CA GLN A 207 -5.71 -25.46 26.68
C GLN A 207 -4.23 -25.80 26.64
N LEU A 208 -3.77 -26.61 27.60
CA LEU A 208 -2.40 -27.10 27.66
C LEU A 208 -2.41 -28.62 27.68
N ASN A 209 -1.52 -29.22 26.90
CA ASN A 209 -1.21 -30.63 26.98
C ASN A 209 0.26 -30.76 27.40
N LEU A 210 0.49 -30.97 28.70
CA LEU A 210 1.81 -30.99 29.30
C LEU A 210 2.28 -32.44 29.48
N GLN A 211 3.55 -32.67 29.15
CA GLN A 211 4.26 -33.88 29.52
C GLN A 211 4.94 -33.65 30.89
N VAL A 212 4.48 -34.32 31.93
CA VAL A 212 4.97 -34.15 33.30
C VAL A 212 5.61 -35.44 33.79
N VAL A 213 6.91 -35.43 34.09
CA VAL A 213 7.64 -36.59 34.63
C VAL A 213 8.21 -36.22 35.99
N ASN A 214 7.89 -37.01 37.02
CA ASN A 214 8.31 -36.76 38.41
C ASN A 214 7.97 -35.33 38.88
N GLY A 215 6.78 -34.84 38.55
CA GLY A 215 6.32 -33.49 38.91
C GLY A 215 7.01 -32.34 38.14
N THR A 216 7.84 -32.65 37.14
CA THR A 216 8.53 -31.65 36.32
C THR A 216 7.98 -31.66 34.88
N VAL A 217 7.67 -30.49 34.34
CA VAL A 217 7.27 -30.33 32.92
C VAL A 217 8.48 -30.63 32.03
N GLN A 218 8.37 -31.67 31.21
CA GLN A 218 9.37 -32.09 30.22
C GLN A 218 9.03 -31.61 28.80
N GLY A 219 7.79 -31.19 28.56
CA GLY A 219 7.39 -30.63 27.28
C GLY A 219 5.88 -30.50 27.18
N GLY A 220 5.38 -30.21 25.99
CA GLY A 220 3.94 -30.16 25.75
C GLY A 220 3.56 -29.25 24.59
N THR A 221 2.26 -29.01 24.46
CA THR A 221 1.70 -28.01 23.57
C THR A 221 0.73 -27.11 24.32
N GLY A 222 0.60 -25.88 23.87
CA GLY A 222 -0.31 -24.91 24.45
C GLY A 222 -1.09 -24.16 23.39
N PHE A 223 -2.29 -23.76 23.78
CA PHE A 223 -3.22 -22.97 23.02
C PHE A 223 -3.82 -21.90 23.93
N VAL A 224 -3.86 -20.65 23.47
CA VAL A 224 -4.51 -19.54 24.17
C VAL A 224 -5.23 -18.67 23.14
N GLN A 225 -6.49 -18.34 23.41
CA GLN A 225 -7.25 -17.35 22.66
C GLN A 225 -7.26 -16.03 23.44
N LEU A 226 -6.76 -14.97 22.81
CA LEU A 226 -6.63 -13.64 23.40
C LEU A 226 -7.51 -12.65 22.65
N LYS A 227 -8.27 -11.85 23.38
CA LYS A 227 -9.07 -10.77 22.82
C LYS A 227 -8.67 -9.43 23.44
N ASN A 228 -8.28 -8.48 22.61
CA ASN A 228 -8.03 -7.11 23.01
C ASN A 228 -9.38 -6.37 23.16
N ASN A 229 -9.71 -5.97 24.39
CA ASN A 229 -11.00 -5.35 24.69
C ASN A 229 -11.17 -3.93 24.13
N VAL A 230 -10.07 -3.25 23.78
CA VAL A 230 -10.12 -1.91 23.17
C VAL A 230 -10.56 -2.03 21.71
N LEU A 231 -10.03 -3.02 20.99
CA LEU A 231 -10.22 -3.16 19.55
C LEU A 231 -11.36 -4.12 19.20
N GLY A 232 -11.69 -5.05 20.10
CA GLY A 232 -12.47 -6.25 19.77
C GLY A 232 -11.69 -7.27 18.94
N TYR A 233 -10.38 -7.09 18.79
CA TYR A 233 -9.50 -7.99 18.04
C TYR A 233 -9.25 -9.29 18.80
N THR A 234 -9.34 -10.42 18.11
CA THR A 234 -9.05 -11.75 18.69
C THR A 234 -7.89 -12.42 17.96
N ALA A 235 -6.91 -12.89 18.71
CA ALA A 235 -5.79 -13.70 18.26
C ALA A 235 -5.86 -15.10 18.86
N THR A 236 -5.51 -16.09 18.06
CA THR A 236 -5.39 -17.48 18.49
C THR A 236 -3.92 -17.86 18.46
N CYS A 237 -3.36 -18.19 19.62
CA CYS A 237 -1.92 -18.40 19.79
C CYS A 237 -1.64 -19.83 20.22
N SER A 238 -0.63 -20.46 19.61
CA SER A 238 -0.21 -21.81 19.96
C SER A 238 1.31 -21.96 19.97
N GLY A 239 1.80 -22.94 20.72
CA GLY A 239 3.23 -23.17 20.86
C GLY A 239 3.55 -24.57 21.37
N ILE A 240 4.82 -24.93 21.22
CA ILE A 240 5.39 -26.19 21.74
C ILE A 240 6.31 -25.84 22.91
N PHE A 241 6.14 -26.55 24.02
CA PHE A 241 6.98 -26.44 25.21
C PHE A 241 8.05 -27.52 25.16
N ALA A 242 9.30 -27.15 25.42
CA ALA A 242 10.43 -28.07 25.51
C ALA A 242 10.87 -28.25 26.97
N THR A 243 11.76 -29.22 27.22
CA THR A 243 12.38 -29.41 28.54
C THR A 243 13.11 -28.14 28.98
N GLY A 244 12.64 -27.50 30.06
CA GLY A 244 13.25 -26.27 30.55
C GLY A 244 12.35 -25.49 31.50
N SER A 245 12.91 -24.44 32.11
CA SER A 245 12.16 -23.43 32.85
C SER A 245 12.22 -22.12 32.10
N GLY A 246 11.08 -21.43 32.00
CA GLY A 246 11.04 -20.07 31.44
C GLY A 246 9.86 -19.85 30.52
N PHE A 247 9.94 -18.74 29.82
CA PHE A 247 8.93 -18.27 28.90
C PHE A 247 9.15 -18.87 27.51
N TYR A 248 8.10 -19.46 26.95
CA TYR A 248 8.08 -19.98 25.59
C TYR A 248 7.23 -19.05 24.71
N PRO A 249 7.75 -18.59 23.56
CA PRO A 249 6.98 -17.77 22.65
C PRO A 249 5.84 -18.59 22.04
N LEU A 250 4.66 -17.97 21.91
CA LEU A 250 3.52 -18.53 21.19
C LEU A 250 3.41 -17.86 19.82
N THR A 251 3.10 -18.65 18.79
CA THR A 251 2.81 -18.15 17.45
C THR A 251 1.32 -17.86 17.35
N CYS A 252 0.97 -16.61 17.05
CA CYS A 252 -0.42 -16.20 16.91
C CYS A 252 -0.86 -16.12 15.45
N ALA A 253 -2.06 -16.62 15.17
CA ALA A 253 -2.80 -16.34 13.96
C ALA A 253 -3.97 -15.39 14.30
N ALA A 254 -4.12 -14.33 13.50
CA ALA A 254 -5.26 -13.44 13.60
C ALA A 254 -6.55 -14.18 13.19
N GLN A 255 -7.70 -13.73 13.71
CA GLN A 255 -9.02 -14.30 13.40
C GLN A 255 -9.37 -14.33 11.89
N SER A 256 -8.72 -13.51 11.06
CA SER A 256 -8.95 -13.53 9.60
C SER A 256 -7.82 -14.24 8.86
N THR A 257 -8.05 -15.49 8.46
CA THR A 257 -7.11 -16.33 7.69
C THR A 257 -7.01 -15.93 6.21
N TYR A 258 -7.74 -14.91 5.75
CA TYR A 258 -7.90 -14.58 4.33
C TYR A 258 -7.87 -13.07 4.03
N ARG A 259 -7.05 -12.29 4.76
CA ARG A 259 -6.84 -10.89 4.41
C ARG A 259 -5.53 -10.71 3.64
N PRO A 260 -5.52 -9.89 2.58
CA PRO A 260 -4.29 -9.39 1.97
C PRO A 260 -3.36 -8.85 3.07
N ARG A 261 -2.03 -8.93 2.88
CA ARG A 261 -1.05 -8.44 3.86
C ARG A 261 -1.33 -6.97 4.21
N GLU A 262 -2.05 -6.69 5.29
CA GLU A 262 -2.35 -5.31 5.71
C GLU A 262 -1.04 -4.61 6.11
N LYS A 263 -0.88 -3.34 5.74
CA LYS A 263 0.33 -2.54 6.05
C LYS A 263 0.55 -2.48 7.56
N TRP A 264 -0.56 -2.38 8.27
CA TRP A 264 -0.65 -2.25 9.71
C TRP A 264 -1.34 -3.49 10.23
N HIS A 265 -0.56 -4.48 10.65
CA HIS A 265 -1.09 -5.67 11.32
C HIS A 265 -0.96 -5.49 12.84
N ILE A 266 -1.98 -5.91 13.58
CA ILE A 266 -1.90 -6.01 15.03
C ILE A 266 -0.88 -7.11 15.34
N GLN A 267 0.17 -6.75 16.08
CA GLN A 267 1.23 -7.66 16.43
C GLN A 267 1.03 -8.15 17.86
N THR A 268 0.64 -9.41 18.02
CA THR A 268 0.44 -10.07 19.31
C THR A 268 1.61 -11.03 19.56
N VAL A 269 2.40 -10.77 20.61
CA VAL A 269 3.56 -11.57 21.00
C VAL A 269 3.37 -12.06 22.44
N PRO A 270 2.69 -13.20 22.63
CA PRO A 270 2.56 -13.81 23.94
C PRO A 270 3.75 -14.72 24.23
N GLU A 271 4.14 -14.72 25.49
CA GLU A 271 5.09 -15.67 26.04
C GLU A 271 4.45 -16.35 27.25
N PHE A 272 4.56 -17.67 27.32
CA PHE A 272 3.92 -18.46 28.36
C PHE A 272 4.93 -19.31 29.12
N ASP A 273 4.89 -19.25 30.44
CA ASP A 273 5.64 -20.15 31.32
C ASP A 273 4.72 -21.26 31.85
N PRO A 274 4.86 -22.50 31.37
CA PRO A 274 4.00 -23.62 31.75
C PRO A 274 4.19 -24.07 33.20
N LYS A 275 5.29 -23.67 33.87
CA LYS A 275 5.53 -24.02 35.28
C LYS A 275 4.82 -23.07 36.23
N SER A 276 4.88 -21.77 35.95
CA SER A 276 4.23 -20.75 36.77
C SER A 276 2.81 -20.40 36.30
N LEU A 277 2.40 -20.94 35.14
CA LEU A 277 1.15 -20.61 34.44
C LEU A 277 1.02 -19.10 34.16
N VAL A 278 2.15 -18.42 34.02
CA VAL A 278 2.21 -16.98 33.76
C VAL A 278 2.23 -16.73 32.26
N LEU A 279 1.30 -15.91 31.80
CA LEU A 279 1.26 -15.33 30.47
C LEU A 279 1.82 -13.91 30.53
N ASN A 280 2.86 -13.64 29.74
CA ASN A 280 3.25 -12.29 29.35
C ASN A 280 2.68 -12.00 27.96
N LEU A 281 2.25 -10.78 27.73
CA LEU A 281 1.70 -10.35 26.46
C LEU A 281 2.27 -8.98 26.10
N ASN A 282 2.94 -8.91 24.96
CA ASN A 282 3.20 -7.65 24.28
C ASN A 282 2.28 -7.56 23.07
N GLU A 283 1.55 -6.47 22.95
CA GLU A 283 0.69 -6.25 21.78
C GLU A 283 0.84 -4.83 21.25
N THR A 284 0.97 -4.71 19.92
CA THR A 284 1.01 -3.44 19.21
C THR A 284 -0.21 -3.30 18.29
N TRP A 285 -0.92 -2.19 18.41
CA TRP A 285 -2.07 -1.84 17.58
C TRP A 285 -2.08 -0.35 17.21
N TYR A 286 -3.12 0.07 16.50
CA TYR A 286 -3.19 1.40 15.90
C TYR A 286 -4.53 2.04 16.17
N CYS A 287 -4.54 3.36 16.41
CA CYS A 287 -5.75 4.14 16.59
C CYS A 287 -5.66 5.45 15.79
N ASP A 288 -6.80 5.90 15.26
CA ASP A 288 -6.99 7.23 14.68
C ASP A 288 -8.41 7.79 14.89
N ASP A 289 -9.14 7.19 15.85
CA ASP A 289 -10.54 7.47 16.18
C ASP A 289 -10.85 8.94 16.49
N ALA A 290 -9.92 9.64 17.16
CA ALA A 290 -10.10 11.06 17.47
C ALA A 290 -9.74 11.98 16.29
N ASN A 291 -8.77 11.57 15.46
CA ASN A 291 -8.29 12.35 14.34
C ASN A 291 -7.53 11.45 13.33
N PRO A 292 -8.09 11.19 12.13
CA PRO A 292 -7.43 10.38 11.11
C PRO A 292 -6.13 11.00 10.58
N ALA A 293 -5.89 12.30 10.80
CA ALA A 293 -4.64 12.96 10.44
C ALA A 293 -3.54 12.86 11.52
N ALA A 294 -3.85 12.29 12.68
CA ALA A 294 -2.88 12.06 13.75
C ALA A 294 -2.96 10.62 14.28
N PRO A 295 -2.79 9.61 13.41
CA PRO A 295 -2.80 8.22 13.82
C PRO A 295 -1.63 7.92 14.78
N VAL A 296 -1.81 6.94 15.65
CA VAL A 296 -0.79 6.48 16.59
C VAL A 296 -0.64 4.97 16.55
N ALA A 297 0.59 4.49 16.69
CA ALA A 297 0.90 3.11 17.04
C ALA A 297 1.09 3.02 18.56
N LEU A 298 0.46 2.04 19.18
CA LEU A 298 0.38 1.85 20.62
C LEU A 298 0.90 0.45 20.94
N THR A 299 1.92 0.37 21.79
CA THR A 299 2.40 -0.92 22.30
C THR A 299 2.10 -1.00 23.79
N ALA A 300 1.49 -2.10 24.22
CA ALA A 300 1.22 -2.36 25.63
C ALA A 300 1.76 -3.71 26.06
N HIS A 301 1.99 -3.81 27.37
CA HIS A 301 2.43 -5.02 28.03
C HIS A 301 1.43 -5.42 29.11
N GLY A 302 1.01 -6.69 29.08
CA GLY A 302 0.20 -7.33 30.10
C GLY A 302 0.91 -8.54 30.70
N ARG A 303 0.61 -8.84 31.96
CA ARG A 303 1.11 -10.04 32.63
C ARG A 303 0.04 -10.59 33.56
N ALA A 304 -0.22 -11.88 33.47
CA ALA A 304 -1.23 -12.57 34.27
C ALA A 304 -0.81 -13.98 34.64
N THR A 305 -1.24 -14.46 35.80
CA THR A 305 -1.25 -15.90 36.10
C THR A 305 -2.60 -16.44 35.68
N LEU A 306 -2.62 -17.41 34.77
CA LEU A 306 -3.86 -17.94 34.21
C LEU A 306 -4.52 -18.90 35.23
N PRO A 307 -5.82 -18.76 35.52
CA PRO A 307 -6.55 -19.66 36.42
C PRO A 307 -6.87 -20.98 35.72
N ILE A 308 -5.86 -21.79 35.49
CA ILE A 308 -5.96 -23.06 34.76
C ILE A 308 -6.06 -24.21 35.76
N ILE A 309 -6.98 -25.13 35.50
CA ILE A 309 -7.15 -26.39 36.24
C ILE A 309 -6.49 -27.50 35.42
N CYS A 310 -5.61 -28.27 36.06
CA CYS A 310 -4.88 -29.36 35.43
C CYS A 310 -5.33 -30.73 35.98
N GLU A 311 -5.63 -31.65 35.08
CA GLU A 311 -5.99 -33.03 35.38
C GLU A 311 -4.96 -34.00 34.77
N SER A 312 -4.51 -34.96 35.57
CA SER A 312 -3.58 -35.99 35.09
C SER A 312 -4.35 -37.07 34.33
N PHE A 313 -4.08 -37.19 33.03
CA PHE A 313 -4.68 -38.22 32.18
C PHE A 313 -3.87 -39.52 32.16
N SER A 314 -2.55 -39.41 32.29
CA SER A 314 -1.62 -40.53 32.40
C SER A 314 -0.50 -40.19 33.38
N PRO A 315 0.37 -41.16 33.77
CA PRO A 315 1.53 -40.88 34.62
C PRO A 315 2.47 -39.80 34.08
N THR A 316 2.43 -39.56 32.76
CA THR A 316 3.30 -38.60 32.08
C THR A 316 2.55 -37.46 31.39
N THR A 317 1.22 -37.45 31.40
CA THR A 317 0.42 -36.51 30.60
C THR A 317 -0.60 -35.81 31.48
N THR A 318 -0.55 -34.49 31.46
CA THR A 318 -1.45 -33.60 32.19
C THR A 318 -2.15 -32.69 31.21
N PHE A 319 -3.48 -32.73 31.21
CA PHE A 319 -4.30 -31.83 30.41
C PHE A 319 -4.78 -30.68 31.30
N CYS A 320 -4.66 -29.45 30.82
CA CYS A 320 -5.06 -28.30 31.59
C CYS A 320 -5.99 -27.38 30.79
N THR A 321 -7.04 -26.87 31.44
CA THR A 321 -8.02 -25.95 30.84
C THR A 321 -8.29 -24.78 31.77
N GLY A 322 -8.42 -23.58 31.21
CA GLY A 322 -8.80 -22.38 31.95
C GLY A 322 -10.10 -21.79 31.42
N ASP A 323 -10.92 -21.29 32.35
CA ASP A 323 -12.12 -20.50 32.07
C ASP A 323 -11.75 -19.09 31.55
N PRO A 324 -12.72 -18.34 30.98
CA PRO A 324 -12.49 -16.98 30.56
C PRO A 324 -11.93 -16.10 31.68
N TYR A 325 -10.85 -15.38 31.38
CA TYR A 325 -10.16 -14.56 32.38
C TYR A 325 -9.70 -13.24 31.79
N THR A 326 -10.01 -12.13 32.46
CA THR A 326 -9.60 -10.79 32.03
C THR A 326 -8.46 -10.27 32.88
N PHE A 327 -7.45 -9.69 32.22
CA PHE A 327 -6.35 -9.02 32.90
C PHE A 327 -6.04 -7.67 32.26
N SER A 328 -5.52 -6.75 33.08
CA SER A 328 -5.11 -5.43 32.65
C SER A 328 -3.63 -5.37 32.31
N GLY A 329 -3.28 -4.46 31.43
CA GLY A 329 -1.91 -4.11 31.10
C GLY A 329 -1.57 -2.67 31.41
N ARG A 330 -0.41 -2.28 30.87
CA ARG A 330 0.04 -0.90 30.83
C ARG A 330 0.53 -0.58 29.43
N LEU A 331 0.26 0.64 28.99
CA LEU A 331 0.85 1.18 27.78
C LEU A 331 2.38 1.34 28.00
N VAL A 332 3.16 0.86 27.04
CA VAL A 332 4.63 0.90 27.05
C VAL A 332 5.14 2.01 26.14
N SER A 333 4.54 2.17 24.96
CA SER A 333 4.91 3.21 24.01
C SER A 333 3.73 3.74 23.21
N THR A 334 3.89 4.98 22.74
CA THR A 334 3.00 5.63 21.79
C THR A 334 3.88 6.30 20.74
N VAL A 335 3.72 5.89 19.48
CA VAL A 335 4.50 6.39 18.36
C VAL A 335 3.55 7.09 17.40
N PRO A 336 3.74 8.41 17.13
CA PRO A 336 2.93 9.10 16.13
C PRO A 336 3.24 8.54 14.74
N LEU A 337 2.19 8.34 13.95
CA LEU A 337 2.27 7.89 12.58
C LEU A 337 1.96 9.04 11.62
N PRO A 338 2.40 8.96 10.35
CA PRO A 338 2.03 9.92 9.32
C PRO A 338 0.51 10.05 9.16
N ALA A 339 0.04 11.27 8.89
CA ALA A 339 -1.37 11.56 8.68
C ALA A 339 -2.02 10.59 7.69
N TYR A 340 -3.21 10.07 8.05
CA TYR A 340 -4.05 9.19 7.25
C TYR A 340 -3.47 7.81 6.90
N THR A 341 -2.31 7.45 7.46
CA THR A 341 -1.59 6.28 6.96
C THR A 341 -2.23 4.93 7.22
N LEU A 342 -3.15 4.84 8.19
CA LEU A 342 -3.84 3.59 8.52
C LEU A 342 -4.78 3.13 7.40
N ARG A 343 -5.24 4.05 6.56
CA ARG A 343 -6.16 3.79 5.44
C ARG A 343 -5.50 3.90 4.07
N ASP A 344 -4.22 4.27 4.03
CA ASP A 344 -3.48 4.29 2.77
C ASP A 344 -3.45 2.88 2.17
N PRO A 345 -3.59 2.74 0.85
CA PRO A 345 -3.28 1.49 0.18
C PRO A 345 -1.83 1.10 0.45
N LEU A 346 -1.55 -0.20 0.43
CA LEU A 346 -0.20 -0.71 0.62
C LEU A 346 0.70 -0.27 -0.53
N PRO A 347 1.79 0.47 -0.28
CA PRO A 347 2.77 0.72 -1.31
C PRO A 347 3.48 -0.60 -1.60
N THR A 348 3.13 -1.22 -2.72
CA THR A 348 3.84 -2.36 -3.27
C THR A 348 4.80 -1.82 -4.31
N ALA A 349 6.07 -1.59 -3.93
CA ALA A 349 7.09 -1.15 -4.89
C ALA A 349 7.18 -2.07 -6.12
N ASP A 350 6.73 -3.31 -5.95
CA ASP A 350 6.88 -4.43 -6.88
C ASP A 350 5.50 -5.00 -7.25
N SER A 351 4.63 -4.13 -7.76
CA SER A 351 3.25 -4.45 -8.12
C SER A 351 3.15 -4.85 -9.60
N CYS A 352 2.09 -5.58 -9.97
CA CYS A 352 1.77 -5.90 -11.37
C CYS A 352 1.67 -4.61 -12.19
N THR A 353 0.88 -3.64 -11.72
CA THR A 353 0.66 -2.38 -12.43
C THR A 353 1.95 -1.60 -12.61
N ILE A 354 2.75 -1.44 -11.54
CA ILE A 354 4.00 -0.68 -11.59
C ILE A 354 5.01 -1.36 -12.53
N SER A 355 5.22 -2.67 -12.40
CA SER A 355 6.13 -3.43 -13.26
C SER A 355 5.75 -3.31 -14.74
N SER A 356 4.45 -3.36 -15.03
CA SER A 356 3.91 -3.28 -16.39
C SER A 356 4.10 -1.91 -17.04
N VAL A 357 4.14 -0.83 -16.26
CA VAL A 357 4.37 0.54 -16.77
C VAL A 357 5.86 0.86 -16.86
N VAL A 358 6.62 0.49 -15.84
CA VAL A 358 8.02 0.90 -15.67
C VAL A 358 8.95 0.08 -16.56
N SER A 359 8.80 -1.24 -16.54
CA SER A 359 9.69 -2.18 -17.23
C SER A 359 8.98 -3.52 -17.48
N PRO A 360 8.00 -3.56 -18.40
CA PRO A 360 7.25 -4.78 -18.69
C PRO A 360 8.20 -5.88 -19.18
N ALA A 361 8.22 -7.00 -18.49
CA ALA A 361 9.06 -8.13 -18.85
C ALA A 361 8.38 -9.45 -18.45
N TRP A 362 8.82 -10.53 -19.08
CA TRP A 362 8.32 -11.88 -18.83
C TRP A 362 9.48 -12.81 -18.50
N HIS A 363 9.29 -13.69 -17.52
CA HIS A 363 10.14 -14.84 -17.31
C HIS A 363 9.65 -16.00 -18.17
N PHE A 364 10.55 -16.53 -18.99
CA PHE A 364 10.34 -17.79 -19.68
C PHE A 364 11.14 -18.89 -18.98
N SER A 365 10.62 -20.12 -19.02
CA SER A 365 11.26 -21.29 -18.41
C SER A 365 10.91 -22.56 -19.17
N ASP A 366 11.70 -23.62 -18.95
CA ASP A 366 11.41 -24.99 -19.38
C ASP A 366 10.95 -25.12 -20.85
N LEU A 367 11.58 -24.37 -21.77
CA LEU A 367 11.26 -24.51 -23.19
C LEU A 367 11.66 -25.90 -23.66
N VAL A 368 10.70 -26.60 -24.25
CA VAL A 368 10.84 -27.90 -24.89
C VAL A 368 10.25 -27.83 -26.29
N THR A 369 11.02 -28.25 -27.28
CA THR A 369 10.54 -28.42 -28.65
C THR A 369 10.74 -29.86 -29.08
N THR A 370 9.71 -30.49 -29.65
CA THR A 370 9.83 -31.83 -30.22
C THR A 370 9.55 -31.75 -31.72
N THR A 371 10.38 -32.37 -32.54
CA THR A 371 10.10 -32.61 -33.95
C THR A 371 9.92 -34.10 -34.19
N SER A 372 9.02 -34.47 -35.11
CA SER A 372 8.78 -35.85 -35.50
C SER A 372 9.02 -36.03 -37.00
N GLY A 373 9.43 -37.23 -37.40
CA GLY A 373 9.63 -37.57 -38.81
C GLY A 373 8.37 -37.46 -39.69
N ALA A 374 7.19 -37.27 -39.08
CA ALA A 374 5.93 -37.03 -39.77
C ALA A 374 5.74 -35.56 -40.24
N GLY A 375 6.75 -34.71 -40.09
CA GLY A 375 6.68 -33.31 -40.52
C GLY A 375 5.97 -32.38 -39.53
N THR A 376 5.63 -32.88 -38.34
CA THR A 376 5.00 -32.11 -37.26
C THR A 376 5.89 -32.04 -36.03
N GLY A 377 5.70 -30.99 -35.24
CA GLY A 377 6.39 -30.78 -33.98
C GLY A 377 5.49 -30.20 -32.89
N SER A 378 6.08 -29.96 -31.72
CA SER A 378 5.47 -29.31 -30.58
C SER A 378 6.40 -28.29 -29.95
N VAL A 379 5.81 -27.29 -29.31
CA VAL A 379 6.52 -26.28 -28.51
C VAL A 379 5.82 -26.17 -27.16
N LYS A 380 6.58 -26.19 -26.08
CA LYS A 380 6.10 -26.05 -24.70
C LYS A 380 7.05 -25.15 -23.91
N PHE A 381 6.55 -24.24 -23.09
CA PHE A 381 7.35 -23.39 -22.20
C PHE A 381 6.52 -22.84 -21.04
N GLY A 382 7.17 -22.49 -19.94
CA GLY A 382 6.59 -21.71 -18.85
C GLY A 382 6.68 -20.21 -19.13
N ILE A 383 5.64 -19.47 -18.76
CA ILE A 383 5.56 -18.01 -18.85
C ILE A 383 5.04 -17.40 -17.54
N GLU A 384 5.70 -16.35 -17.07
CA GLU A 384 5.34 -15.63 -15.85
C GLU A 384 5.66 -14.14 -16.00
N LEU A 385 4.78 -13.25 -15.55
CA LEU A 385 5.05 -11.81 -15.60
C LEU A 385 6.20 -11.48 -14.63
N ALA A 386 7.27 -10.87 -15.13
CA ALA A 386 8.39 -10.49 -14.30
C ALA A 386 7.99 -9.29 -13.43
N THR A 387 7.77 -9.56 -12.15
CA THR A 387 7.68 -8.54 -11.11
C THR A 387 8.93 -8.62 -10.25
N SER A 388 9.34 -7.50 -9.65
CA SER A 388 10.49 -7.49 -8.73
C SER A 388 10.23 -8.26 -7.43
N ASN A 389 8.98 -8.64 -7.15
CA ASN A 389 8.61 -9.39 -5.95
C ASN A 389 8.71 -10.91 -6.20
N THR A 390 9.71 -11.51 -5.57
CA THR A 390 9.92 -12.97 -5.57
C THR A 390 8.76 -13.77 -4.97
N SER A 391 7.83 -13.12 -4.25
CA SER A 391 6.63 -13.77 -3.70
C SER A 391 5.63 -14.20 -4.79
N PHE A 392 5.67 -13.59 -5.98
CA PHE A 392 4.87 -14.02 -7.13
C PHE A 392 5.62 -15.02 -8.03
N THR A 393 6.94 -15.18 -7.80
CA THR A 393 7.79 -16.01 -8.64
C THR A 393 7.79 -17.48 -8.23
N GLY A 394 7.65 -18.37 -9.21
CA GLY A 394 7.79 -19.83 -9.00
C GLY A 394 6.58 -20.66 -9.39
N PHE A 395 5.51 -20.05 -9.90
CA PHE A 395 4.34 -20.76 -10.43
C PHE A 395 4.03 -20.28 -11.86
N PRO A 396 4.87 -20.63 -12.86
CA PRO A 396 4.65 -20.21 -14.24
C PRO A 396 3.39 -20.87 -14.82
N SER A 397 2.70 -20.13 -15.69
CA SER A 397 1.67 -20.73 -16.55
C SER A 397 2.39 -21.52 -17.64
N VAL A 398 1.94 -22.75 -17.95
CA VAL A 398 2.61 -23.60 -18.93
C VAL A 398 1.84 -23.56 -20.24
N VAL A 399 2.48 -23.01 -21.28
CA VAL A 399 1.97 -23.02 -22.65
C VAL A 399 2.47 -24.26 -23.35
N ALA A 400 1.59 -25.00 -24.03
CA ALA A 400 1.99 -26.10 -24.89
C ALA A 400 1.14 -26.18 -26.15
N ARG A 401 1.78 -26.46 -27.28
CA ARG A 401 1.10 -26.68 -28.56
C ARG A 401 1.74 -27.82 -29.32
N GLY A 402 0.94 -28.82 -29.66
CA GLY A 402 1.31 -29.91 -30.56
C GLY A 402 0.91 -29.65 -32.02
N ASN A 403 1.29 -30.57 -32.90
CA ASN A 403 0.93 -30.60 -34.31
C ASN A 403 1.28 -29.32 -35.09
N VAL A 404 2.37 -28.66 -34.72
CA VAL A 404 2.91 -27.51 -35.44
C VAL A 404 3.70 -28.02 -36.65
N PRO A 405 3.40 -27.62 -37.90
CA PRO A 405 4.19 -28.05 -39.05
C PRO A 405 5.66 -27.61 -38.91
N ILE A 406 6.61 -28.54 -39.13
CA ILE A 406 8.05 -28.25 -38.99
C ILE A 406 8.48 -27.14 -39.96
N SER A 407 7.90 -27.09 -41.16
CA SER A 407 8.13 -26.04 -42.15
C SER A 407 7.83 -24.63 -41.62
N VAL A 408 6.89 -24.50 -40.68
CA VAL A 408 6.54 -23.22 -40.05
C VAL A 408 7.53 -22.86 -38.94
N LEU A 409 8.04 -23.85 -38.19
CA LEU A 409 9.07 -23.65 -37.16
C LEU A 409 10.44 -23.28 -37.75
N MET A 410 10.69 -23.66 -39.00
CA MET A 410 11.93 -23.38 -39.74
C MET A 410 11.79 -22.24 -40.77
N SER A 411 10.61 -21.58 -40.81
CA SER A 411 10.37 -20.42 -41.66
C SER A 411 11.20 -19.22 -41.19
N ALA A 412 11.65 -18.38 -42.13
CA ALA A 412 12.25 -17.09 -41.82
C ALA A 412 11.26 -16.14 -41.10
N GLU A 413 9.96 -16.39 -41.24
CA GLU A 413 8.90 -15.70 -40.51
C GLU A 413 7.90 -16.74 -39.99
N PRO A 414 8.11 -17.26 -38.76
CA PRO A 414 7.20 -18.23 -38.17
C PRO A 414 5.83 -17.61 -37.91
N ALA A 415 4.77 -18.38 -38.14
CA ALA A 415 3.41 -17.96 -37.87
C ALA A 415 3.16 -17.76 -36.36
N TRP A 416 2.26 -16.86 -36.01
CA TRP A 416 1.76 -16.71 -34.65
C TRP A 416 0.78 -17.82 -34.31
N PHE A 417 0.98 -18.42 -33.15
CA PHE A 417 0.16 -19.50 -32.62
C PHE A 417 -0.53 -19.01 -31.35
N PRO A 418 -1.88 -19.07 -31.24
CA PRO A 418 -2.52 -18.85 -29.95
C PRO A 418 -1.96 -19.80 -28.89
N CYS A 419 -1.75 -19.26 -27.69
CA CYS A 419 -1.29 -19.99 -26.52
C CYS A 419 -2.40 -20.95 -26.05
N ALA A 420 -2.03 -22.19 -25.80
CA ALA A 420 -2.89 -23.17 -25.14
C ALA A 420 -2.22 -23.54 -23.81
N PHE A 421 -2.89 -23.25 -22.70
CA PHE A 421 -2.34 -23.45 -21.36
C PHE A 421 -2.64 -24.87 -20.88
N GLU A 422 -1.60 -25.64 -20.55
CA GLU A 422 -1.72 -26.95 -19.88
C GLU A 422 -1.93 -26.77 -18.38
N SER A 423 -1.30 -25.74 -17.80
CA SER A 423 -1.50 -25.34 -16.42
C SER A 423 -1.49 -23.82 -16.30
N VAL A 424 -2.27 -23.32 -15.36
CA VAL A 424 -2.35 -21.90 -15.05
C VAL A 424 -1.65 -21.68 -13.73
N GLY A 425 -0.73 -20.71 -13.71
CA GLY A 425 -0.04 -20.26 -12.51
C GLY A 425 -0.95 -19.41 -11.63
N GLU A 426 -0.39 -18.31 -11.11
CA GLU A 426 -1.20 -17.27 -10.46
C GLU A 426 -2.19 -16.67 -11.46
N LEU A 427 -3.49 -16.97 -11.28
CA LEU A 427 -4.57 -16.60 -12.19
C LEU A 427 -4.62 -15.11 -12.51
N SER A 428 -4.24 -14.26 -11.54
CA SER A 428 -4.24 -12.81 -11.70
C SER A 428 -3.11 -12.29 -12.60
N LEU A 429 -2.05 -13.08 -12.81
CA LEU A 429 -0.87 -12.70 -13.60
C LEU A 429 -0.76 -13.50 -14.91
N THR A 430 -1.60 -14.50 -15.12
CA THR A 430 -1.63 -15.27 -16.36
C THR A 430 -2.08 -14.39 -17.54
N PRO A 431 -1.35 -14.41 -18.67
CA PRO A 431 -1.71 -13.62 -19.82
C PRO A 431 -3.02 -14.09 -20.47
N THR A 432 -3.84 -13.12 -20.88
CA THR A 432 -5.04 -13.28 -21.70
C THR A 432 -4.70 -12.98 -23.17
N ASN A 433 -5.51 -13.49 -24.12
CA ASN A 433 -5.30 -13.28 -25.56
C ASN A 433 -3.86 -13.55 -26.05
N CYS A 434 -3.19 -14.52 -25.44
CA CYS A 434 -1.79 -14.83 -25.68
C CYS A 434 -1.59 -15.52 -27.05
N ALA A 435 -0.57 -15.09 -27.78
CA ALA A 435 -0.02 -15.77 -28.95
C ALA A 435 1.51 -15.81 -28.86
N PHE A 436 2.12 -16.87 -29.41
CA PHE A 436 3.57 -17.00 -29.45
C PHE A 436 4.05 -17.41 -30.83
N ARG A 437 5.33 -17.18 -31.10
CA ARG A 437 6.05 -17.75 -32.23
C ARG A 437 7.48 -18.09 -31.80
N TYR A 438 8.00 -19.19 -32.31
CA TYR A 438 9.36 -19.64 -32.04
C TYR A 438 10.07 -19.89 -33.36
N ASP A 439 11.17 -19.16 -33.59
CA ASP A 439 12.06 -19.35 -34.72
C ASP A 439 13.17 -20.31 -34.31
N SER A 440 13.14 -21.52 -34.87
CA SER A 440 14.14 -22.55 -34.56
C SER A 440 15.51 -22.28 -35.18
N VAL A 441 15.62 -21.38 -36.17
CA VAL A 441 16.86 -20.99 -36.83
C VAL A 441 17.57 -19.91 -36.03
N THR A 442 16.86 -18.81 -35.72
CA THR A 442 17.43 -17.69 -34.95
C THR A 442 17.40 -17.93 -33.44
N LYS A 443 16.67 -18.97 -32.98
CA LYS A 443 16.44 -19.28 -31.56
C LYS A 443 15.73 -18.15 -30.83
N VAL A 444 14.84 -17.44 -31.49
CA VAL A 444 14.06 -16.35 -30.88
C VAL A 444 12.67 -16.84 -30.51
N LEU A 445 12.29 -16.66 -29.25
CA LEU A 445 10.92 -16.81 -28.77
C LEU A 445 10.29 -15.41 -28.69
N ALA A 446 9.14 -15.24 -29.33
CA ALA A 446 8.34 -14.03 -29.22
C ALA A 446 6.95 -14.37 -28.68
N VAL A 447 6.45 -13.55 -27.77
CA VAL A 447 5.11 -13.65 -27.18
C VAL A 447 4.41 -12.31 -27.30
N SER A 448 3.17 -12.34 -27.77
CA SER A 448 2.23 -11.22 -27.75
C SER A 448 1.12 -11.60 -26.77
N ALA A 449 0.85 -10.75 -25.80
CA ALA A 449 -0.07 -11.06 -24.72
C ALA A 449 -0.77 -9.83 -24.18
N ASP A 450 -1.99 -10.02 -23.72
CA ASP A 450 -2.69 -9.10 -22.84
C ASP A 450 -2.55 -9.59 -21.41
N TRP A 451 -2.54 -8.70 -20.42
CA TRP A 451 -2.60 -9.09 -19.02
C TRP A 451 -3.30 -8.01 -18.19
N LYS A 452 -3.71 -8.40 -17.00
CA LYS A 452 -4.62 -7.64 -16.15
C LYS A 452 -4.01 -7.45 -14.78
N CYS A 453 -3.86 -6.21 -14.33
CA CYS A 453 -3.36 -5.89 -13.00
C CYS A 453 -4.51 -5.38 -12.12
N ALA A 454 -4.82 -6.11 -11.05
CA ALA A 454 -5.91 -5.82 -10.11
C ALA A 454 -5.39 -5.46 -8.71
N ASP A 455 -4.10 -5.15 -8.61
CA ASP A 455 -3.34 -4.94 -7.38
C ASP A 455 -3.58 -3.57 -6.73
N LEU A 456 -3.91 -2.53 -7.52
CA LEU A 456 -4.21 -1.18 -7.01
C LEU A 456 -5.72 -0.89 -6.89
N ASP A 457 -6.51 -1.47 -7.78
CA ASP A 457 -7.98 -1.44 -7.76
C ASP A 457 -8.52 -2.76 -8.32
N ALA A 458 -9.03 -3.62 -7.43
CA ALA A 458 -9.57 -4.92 -7.83
C ALA A 458 -10.90 -4.80 -8.62
N ALA A 459 -11.65 -3.72 -8.41
CA ALA A 459 -12.92 -3.47 -9.09
C ALA A 459 -12.70 -2.87 -10.50
N HIS A 460 -11.66 -2.06 -10.66
CA HIS A 460 -11.28 -1.43 -11.94
C HIS A 460 -9.82 -1.77 -12.32
N PRO A 461 -9.57 -3.02 -12.71
CA PRO A 461 -8.24 -3.51 -13.01
C PRO A 461 -7.67 -2.87 -14.28
N VAL A 462 -6.35 -2.63 -14.28
CA VAL A 462 -5.64 -2.06 -15.43
C VAL A 462 -5.33 -3.14 -16.45
N LEU A 463 -5.63 -2.88 -17.72
CA LEU A 463 -5.35 -3.77 -18.84
C LEU A 463 -4.13 -3.30 -19.63
N PHE A 464 -3.22 -4.25 -19.88
CA PHE A 464 -2.02 -4.03 -20.66
C PHE A 464 -2.00 -5.00 -21.84
N THR A 465 -1.35 -4.58 -22.92
CA THR A 465 -1.00 -5.42 -24.06
C THR A 465 0.46 -5.17 -24.44
N GLY A 466 1.15 -6.18 -24.92
CA GLY A 466 2.57 -6.06 -25.23
C GLY A 466 3.11 -7.22 -26.03
N GLU A 467 4.23 -6.95 -26.70
CA GLU A 467 5.04 -7.97 -27.35
C GLU A 467 6.41 -8.02 -26.69
N VAL A 468 6.88 -9.23 -26.45
CA VAL A 468 8.20 -9.52 -25.91
C VAL A 468 8.93 -10.45 -26.85
N ARG A 469 10.24 -10.23 -27.01
CA ARG A 469 11.15 -11.08 -27.80
C ARG A 469 12.39 -11.39 -26.98
N SER A 470 12.85 -12.62 -27.05
CA SER A 470 14.07 -13.03 -26.36
C SER A 470 14.76 -14.18 -27.06
N ASP A 471 16.09 -14.12 -27.07
CA ASP A 471 16.93 -15.24 -27.45
C ASP A 471 16.76 -16.37 -26.43
N VAL A 472 16.45 -17.55 -26.94
CA VAL A 472 16.29 -18.76 -26.14
C VAL A 472 17.69 -19.23 -25.70
N PRO A 473 17.87 -19.58 -24.41
CA PRO A 473 19.12 -20.18 -23.94
C PRO A 473 19.50 -21.43 -24.73
N GLU A 474 20.78 -21.82 -24.64
CA GLU A 474 21.27 -23.02 -25.30
C GLU A 474 20.40 -24.25 -24.99
N LEU A 475 19.98 -24.96 -26.04
CA LEU A 475 19.12 -26.13 -25.95
C LEU A 475 19.94 -27.42 -26.02
N THR A 476 19.65 -28.37 -25.15
CA THR A 476 20.17 -29.73 -25.23
C THR A 476 19.19 -30.59 -26.02
N CYS A 477 19.65 -31.20 -27.12
CA CYS A 477 18.83 -32.01 -28.01
C CYS A 477 19.17 -33.51 -27.88
N THR A 478 18.13 -34.33 -27.79
CA THR A 478 18.22 -35.80 -27.83
C THR A 478 17.35 -36.32 -28.97
N THR A 479 17.92 -37.20 -29.80
CA THR A 479 17.20 -37.87 -30.89
C THR A 479 16.92 -39.32 -30.53
N SER A 480 15.65 -39.73 -30.60
CA SER A 480 15.21 -41.10 -30.41
C SER A 480 14.33 -41.51 -31.59
N GLY A 481 14.82 -42.44 -32.41
CA GLY A 481 14.17 -42.82 -33.67
C GLY A 481 14.06 -41.64 -34.63
N SER A 482 12.85 -41.35 -35.10
CA SER A 482 12.55 -40.21 -35.99
C SER A 482 12.16 -38.93 -35.25
N SER A 483 12.28 -38.91 -33.92
CA SER A 483 11.92 -37.74 -33.12
C SER A 483 13.15 -37.09 -32.48
N THR A 484 13.23 -35.77 -32.56
CA THR A 484 14.25 -34.98 -31.87
C THR A 484 13.57 -34.07 -30.86
N THR A 485 13.96 -34.18 -29.59
CA THR A 485 13.49 -33.30 -28.52
C THR A 485 14.64 -32.43 -28.07
N CYS A 486 14.45 -31.12 -28.12
CA CYS A 486 15.37 -30.12 -27.62
C CYS A 486 14.76 -29.43 -26.40
N SER A 487 15.54 -29.22 -25.34
CA SER A 487 15.06 -28.61 -24.11
C SER A 487 16.09 -27.67 -23.50
N THR A 488 15.63 -26.63 -22.83
CA THR A 488 16.47 -25.82 -21.93
C THR A 488 16.90 -26.66 -20.72
N PRO A 489 18.04 -26.34 -20.06
CA PRO A 489 18.44 -27.01 -18.82
C PRO A 489 17.33 -26.91 -17.76
N PRO A 490 17.04 -27.99 -17.00
CA PRO A 490 15.98 -27.99 -16.00
C PRO A 490 16.13 -26.85 -14.98
N GLY A 491 15.02 -26.17 -14.68
CA GLY A 491 14.98 -25.09 -13.68
C GLY A 491 15.65 -23.79 -14.13
N ARG A 492 16.04 -23.68 -15.41
CA ARG A 492 16.59 -22.44 -15.97
C ARG A 492 15.45 -21.54 -16.45
N SER A 493 15.28 -20.40 -15.79
CA SER A 493 14.47 -19.29 -16.30
C SER A 493 15.35 -18.22 -16.96
N TRP A 494 14.78 -17.44 -17.86
CA TRP A 494 15.43 -16.27 -18.42
C TRP A 494 14.43 -15.12 -18.57
N LEU A 495 14.94 -13.90 -18.52
CA LEU A 495 14.15 -12.67 -18.60
C LEU A 495 14.06 -12.22 -20.05
N ALA A 496 12.85 -11.83 -20.45
CA ALA A 496 12.56 -11.28 -21.75
C ALA A 496 11.93 -9.88 -21.56
N ASN A 497 12.69 -8.84 -21.93
CA ASN A 497 12.21 -7.46 -21.83
C ASN A 497 11.23 -7.17 -22.96
N GLY A 498 10.04 -6.67 -22.61
CA GLY A 498 9.00 -6.34 -23.57
C GLY A 498 8.82 -4.84 -23.73
N THR A 499 7.94 -4.48 -24.65
CA THR A 499 7.24 -3.20 -24.62
C THR A 499 5.81 -3.47 -24.17
N SER A 500 5.24 -2.54 -23.41
CA SER A 500 3.81 -2.54 -23.09
C SER A 500 3.18 -1.28 -23.66
N SER A 501 1.93 -1.41 -24.06
CA SER A 501 1.03 -0.30 -24.32
C SER A 501 -0.21 -0.49 -23.46
N LEU A 502 -0.72 0.61 -22.94
CA LEU A 502 -1.99 0.62 -22.24
C LEU A 502 -3.11 0.44 -23.24
N TYR A 503 -4.03 -0.46 -22.93
CA TYR A 503 -5.23 -0.65 -23.72
C TYR A 503 -6.42 -0.13 -22.90
N ASN A 504 -6.87 1.09 -23.22
CA ASN A 504 -8.11 1.63 -22.63
C ASN A 504 -9.29 0.93 -23.33
N VAL A 505 -10.03 0.11 -22.59
CA VAL A 505 -11.30 -0.49 -23.03
C VAL A 505 -12.45 0.45 -22.69
#